data_AF-A0A3B9MRM7-F1
#
_entry.id   AF-A0A3B9MRM7-F1
#
_cell.length_a   1.000
_cell.length_b   1.000
_cell.length_c   1.000
_cell.angle_alpha   90.00
_cell.angle_beta   90.00
_cell.angle_gamma   90.00
#
_symmetry.space_group_name_H-M   'P 1'
#
loop_
_entity.id
_entity.type
_entity.pdbx_description
1 polymer ?
#
loop_
_entity_poly.entity_id
_entity_poly.type
_entity_poly.pdbx_seq_one_letter_code
_entity_poly.pdbx_strand_id
1 'polypeptide(L)' 'MNLSPLQKTRYQYSPKLPGMLRGGIAEICVKDGAATESVADQDKIKALFPNTYGKNEITFQ' A
#
# COMPACT_ATOMS: atom_id res chain seq x y z
N MET A 1 -24.03 -24.33 -7.18
CA MET A 1 -22.77 -24.55 -7.92
C MET A 1 -22.02 -25.70 -7.28
N ASN A 2 -21.56 -26.69 -8.06
CA ASN A 2 -20.70 -27.77 -7.57
C ASN A 2 -19.23 -27.37 -7.80
N LEU A 3 -18.47 -27.17 -6.73
CA LEU A 3 -17.04 -26.84 -6.81
C LEU A 3 -16.21 -28.09 -7.09
N SER A 4 -15.24 -27.99 -7.99
CA SER A 4 -14.28 -29.06 -8.28
C SER A 4 -13.32 -29.28 -7.10
N PRO A 5 -12.70 -30.48 -6.97
CA PRO A 5 -11.72 -30.74 -5.93
C PRO A 5 -10.57 -29.70 -5.91
N LEU A 6 -10.06 -29.30 -7.08
CA LEU A 6 -9.01 -28.29 -7.20
C LEU A 6 -9.46 -26.92 -6.65
N GLN A 7 -10.69 -26.51 -6.95
CA GLN A 7 -11.25 -25.26 -6.42
C GLN A 7 -11.35 -25.30 -4.90
N LYS A 8 -11.82 -26.42 -4.33
CA LYS A 8 -11.89 -26.63 -2.88
C LYS A 8 -10.52 -26.48 -2.22
N THR A 9 -9.49 -27.11 -2.77
CA THR A 9 -8.11 -26.98 -2.27
C THR A 9 -7.58 -25.55 -2.42
N ARG A 10 -7.88 -24.87 -3.54
CA ARG A 10 -7.44 -23.49 -3.75
C ARG A 10 -8.04 -22.53 -2.73
N TYR A 11 -9.30 -22.73 -2.31
CA TYR A 11 -9.95 -21.89 -1.31
C TYR A 11 -9.40 -22.08 0.12
N GLN A 12 -8.67 -23.16 0.39
CA GLN A 12 -8.02 -23.36 1.68
C GLN A 12 -6.71 -22.57 1.81
N TYR A 13 -6.19 -22.01 0.71
CA TYR A 13 -4.95 -21.24 0.75
C TYR A 13 -5.16 -19.93 1.53
N SER A 14 -4.38 -19.76 2.60
CA SER A 14 -4.28 -18.48 3.32
C SER A 14 -3.11 -17.65 2.74
N PRO A 15 -3.39 -16.47 2.15
CA PRO A 15 -2.33 -15.59 1.63
C PRO A 15 -1.37 -15.14 2.72
N LYS A 16 -0.08 -15.08 2.37
CA LYS A 16 0.96 -14.60 3.29
C LYS A 16 0.91 -13.08 3.39
N LEU A 17 0.59 -12.58 4.57
CA LEU A 17 0.62 -11.15 4.85
C LEU A 17 2.02 -10.67 5.29
N PRO A 18 2.42 -9.44 4.94
CA PRO A 18 3.55 -8.74 5.57
C PRO A 18 3.43 -8.76 7.10
N GLY A 19 4.56 -8.83 7.81
CA GLY A 19 4.59 -8.96 9.28
C GLY A 19 3.76 -7.88 9.99
N MET A 20 3.91 -6.63 9.56
CA MET A 20 3.21 -5.46 10.11
C MET A 20 1.67 -5.54 10.07
N LEU A 21 1.09 -6.33 9.16
CA LEU A 21 -0.37 -6.42 9.00
C LEU A 21 -0.99 -7.57 9.80
N ARG A 22 -0.16 -8.41 10.45
CA ARG A 22 -0.64 -9.62 11.15
C ARG A 22 -1.29 -9.32 12.50
N GLY A 23 -0.90 -8.22 13.15
CA GLY A 23 -1.43 -7.75 14.43
C GLY A 23 -2.80 -7.07 14.33
N GLY A 24 -3.31 -6.85 13.12
CA GLY A 24 -4.52 -6.07 12.87
C GLY A 24 -4.27 -4.57 12.86
N ILE A 25 -5.28 -3.79 12.45
CA ILE A 25 -5.13 -2.37 12.12
C ILE A 25 -4.72 -1.52 13.33
N ALA A 26 -5.15 -1.90 14.53
CA ALA A 26 -4.85 -1.18 15.77
C ALA A 26 -3.35 -1.20 16.14
N GLU A 27 -2.59 -2.17 15.63
CA GLU A 27 -1.16 -2.31 15.91
C GLU A 27 -0.27 -1.67 14.83
N ILE A 28 -0.87 -1.14 13.75
CA ILE A 28 -0.13 -0.54 12.64
C ILE A 28 0.30 0.87 13.03
N CYS A 29 1.61 1.12 13.08
CA CYS A 29 2.16 2.46 13.23
C CYS A 29 2.54 3.06 11.87
N VAL A 30 2.23 4.34 11.67
CA VAL A 30 2.62 5.11 10.47
C VAL A 30 3.97 5.78 10.72
N LYS A 31 4.90 5.61 9.78
CA LYS A 31 6.17 6.32 9.75
C LYS A 31 6.25 7.18 8.49
N ASP A 32 6.24 8.49 8.69
CA ASP A 32 6.47 9.47 7.62
C ASP A 32 7.95 9.47 7.19
N GLY A 33 8.16 9.35 5.89
CA GLY A 33 9.45 9.46 5.21
C GLY A 33 9.65 10.83 4.57
N ALA A 34 10.52 10.88 3.56
CA ALA A 34 10.81 12.12 2.83
C ALA A 34 9.64 12.55 1.93
N ALA A 35 9.53 13.86 1.68
CA ALA A 35 8.65 14.39 0.65
C ALA A 35 9.06 13.85 -0.73
N THR A 36 8.07 13.47 -1.54
CA THR A 36 8.29 12.97 -2.90
C THR A 36 8.48 14.10 -3.90
N GLU A 37 9.12 13.82 -5.03
CA GLU A 37 9.20 14.77 -6.15
C GLU A 37 8.95 14.06 -7.48
N SER A 38 8.50 14.80 -8.49
CA SER A 38 8.47 14.26 -9.85
C SER A 38 9.90 14.12 -10.39
N VAL A 39 10.10 13.13 -11.26
CA VAL A 39 11.40 12.90 -11.89
C VAL A 39 11.84 14.09 -12.76
N ALA A 40 10.88 14.81 -13.36
CA ALA A 40 11.12 16.00 -14.17
C ALA A 40 9.95 17.01 -14.06
N ASP A 41 10.15 18.22 -14.58
CA ASP A 41 9.16 19.30 -14.71
C ASP A 41 8.47 19.69 -13.37
N GLN A 42 9.24 19.72 -12.28
CA GLN A 42 8.75 19.88 -10.91
C GLN A 42 7.80 21.08 -10.77
N ASP A 43 8.14 22.23 -11.34
CA ASP A 43 7.31 23.44 -11.27
C ASP A 43 5.96 23.28 -11.98
N LYS A 44 5.95 22.67 -13.17
CA LYS A 44 4.70 22.44 -13.93
C LYS A 44 3.82 21.41 -13.23
N ILE A 45 4.41 20.32 -12.75
CA ILE A 45 3.67 19.25 -12.08
C ILE A 45 3.11 19.76 -10.74
N LYS A 46 3.87 20.56 -9.99
CA LYS A 46 3.38 21.19 -8.76
C LYS A 46 2.20 22.12 -9.01
N ALA A 47 2.23 22.89 -10.10
CA ALA A 47 1.11 23.76 -10.49
C ALA A 47 -0.15 22.96 -10.86
N LEU A 48 0.00 21.79 -11.49
CA LEU A 48 -1.11 20.91 -11.86
C LEU A 48 -1.74 20.20 -10.63
N PHE A 49 -0.94 19.90 -9.60
CA PHE A 49 -1.36 19.12 -8.44
C PHE A 49 -1.14 19.85 -7.10
N PRO A 50 -1.78 21.02 -6.88
CA PRO A 50 -1.49 21.89 -5.73
C PRO A 50 -1.78 21.24 -4.36
N ASN A 51 -2.69 20.26 -4.32
CA ASN A 51 -3.13 19.63 -3.07
C ASN A 51 -2.43 18.30 -2.75
N THR A 52 -1.65 17.76 -3.69
CA THR A 52 -1.12 16.39 -3.59
C THR A 52 0.32 16.24 -4.00
N TYR A 53 0.92 17.25 -4.65
CA TYR A 53 2.33 17.22 -5.00
C TYR A 53 3.20 17.27 -3.74
N GLY A 54 4.23 16.42 -3.68
CA GLY A 54 5.21 16.46 -2.60
C GLY A 54 4.78 15.81 -1.29
N LYS A 55 3.79 14.91 -1.29
CA LYS A 55 3.43 14.16 -0.09
C LYS A 55 4.59 13.24 0.34
N ASN A 56 4.64 12.96 1.64
CA ASN A 56 5.65 12.11 2.22
C ASN A 56 5.47 10.65 1.81
N GLU A 57 6.58 9.93 1.68
CA GLU A 57 6.57 8.47 1.67
C GLU A 57 6.04 7.93 3.01
N ILE A 58 5.28 6.84 2.98
CA ILE A 58 4.71 6.24 4.20
C ILE A 58 5.20 4.79 4.31
N THR A 59 5.80 4.46 5.45
CA THR A 59 6.10 3.07 5.83
C THR A 59 5.26 2.68 7.04
N PHE A 60 4.86 1.41 7.14
CA PHE A 60 4.28 0.90 8.39
C PHE A 60 5.27 0.01 9.15
N GLN A 61 5.21 0.07 10.47
CA GLN A 61 6.04 -0.72 11.38
C GLN A 61 5.19 -1.25 12.53
#